data_AF-A0A2D6P7B4-F1
#
_entry.id   AF-A0A2D6P7B4-F1
#
_cell.length_a   1.000
_cell.length_b   1.000
_cell.length_c   1.000
_cell.angle_alpha   90.00
_cell.angle_beta   90.00
_cell.angle_gamma   90.00
#
_symmetry.space_group_name_H-M   'P 1'
#
loop_
_entity.id
_entity.type
_entity.pdbx_description
1 polymer ?
#
loop_
_entity_poly.entity_id
_entity_poly.type
_entity_poly.pdbx_seq_one_letter_code
_entity_poly.pdbx_strand_id
1 'polypeptide(L)'
;MAYKTPAWTRKAGKNPKGGLNAKGRASYKGGTLKPPVKSGDNPRRASFLARMGNMRGPEYKNGKPTRLLLSLKAWGASSKADARKKARNISMRLKKKKKKGK
;
A
#
# COMPACT_ATOMS: atom_id res chain seq x y z
N MET A 1 27.29 4.32 22.10
CA MET A 1 26.93 4.14 20.68
C MET A 1 25.47 4.57 20.48
N ALA A 2 25.21 5.63 19.71
CA ALA A 2 23.83 6.07 19.48
C ALA A 2 23.09 5.08 18.57
N TYR A 3 22.09 4.38 19.09
CA TYR A 3 21.22 3.49 18.31
C TYR A 3 20.44 4.31 17.27
N LYS A 4 20.99 4.44 16.06
CA LYS A 4 20.38 5.23 14.98
C LYS A 4 19.16 4.48 14.44
N THR A 5 17.99 4.70 15.06
CA THR A 5 16.69 4.09 14.70
C THR A 5 16.52 3.99 13.18
N PRO A 6 16.19 2.85 12.57
CA PRO A 6 16.36 2.60 11.13
C PRO A 6 15.58 3.55 10.21
N ALA A 7 16.00 3.74 8.95
CA ALA A 7 15.47 4.80 8.08
C ALA A 7 13.96 4.72 7.83
N TRP A 8 13.37 3.53 7.89
CA TRP A 8 11.96 3.28 7.65
C TRP A 8 11.03 3.85 8.72
N THR A 9 11.51 4.05 9.96
CA THR A 9 10.74 4.70 11.02
C THR A 9 10.82 6.22 10.95
N ARG A 10 11.99 6.75 10.58
CA ARG A 10 12.27 8.19 10.45
C ARG A 10 11.70 8.81 9.17
N LYS A 11 11.56 10.15 9.17
CA LYS A 11 11.03 10.93 8.03
C LYS A 11 11.80 10.66 6.73
N ALA A 12 13.11 10.41 6.83
CA ALA A 12 13.99 10.11 5.71
C ALA A 12 13.59 8.88 4.88
N GLY A 13 12.91 7.88 5.46
CA GLY A 13 12.44 6.70 4.73
C GLY A 13 11.01 6.81 4.19
N LYS A 14 10.28 7.88 4.53
CA LYS A 14 8.89 8.08 4.13
C LYS A 14 8.82 8.85 2.83
N ASN A 15 8.03 8.38 1.87
CA ASN A 15 7.78 9.11 0.61
C ASN A 15 6.63 10.11 0.81
N PRO A 16 6.78 11.41 0.43
CA PRO A 16 5.68 12.36 0.48
C PRO A 16 4.48 11.96 -0.39
N LYS A 17 4.70 11.19 -1.47
CA LYS A 17 3.65 10.66 -2.35
C LYS A 17 2.97 9.38 -1.83
N GLY A 18 3.31 8.92 -0.62
CA GLY A 18 2.72 7.73 0.01
C GLY A 18 3.67 6.54 0.17
N GLY A 19 3.48 5.74 1.22
CA GLY A 19 4.36 4.60 1.54
C GLY A 19 5.82 4.96 1.89
N LEU A 20 6.70 3.96 1.80
CA LEU A 20 8.14 4.08 2.01
C LEU A 20 8.89 4.34 0.69
N ASN A 21 9.91 5.18 0.74
CA ASN A 21 10.83 5.41 -0.38
C ASN A 21 11.89 4.27 -0.47
N ALA A 22 12.77 4.33 -1.48
CA ALA A 22 13.81 3.31 -1.67
C ALA A 22 14.72 3.17 -0.43
N LYS A 23 15.16 4.28 0.17
CA LYS A 23 16.00 4.30 1.38
C LYS A 23 15.28 3.68 2.59
N GLY A 24 13.99 3.99 2.75
CA GLY A 24 13.15 3.41 3.79
C GLY A 24 13.03 1.90 3.62
N ARG A 25 12.69 1.43 2.41
CA ARG A 25 12.62 0.00 2.11
C ARG A 25 13.97 -0.71 2.31
N ALA A 26 15.07 -0.10 1.88
CA ALA A 26 16.42 -0.67 2.03
C ALA A 26 16.89 -0.74 3.49
N SER A 27 16.44 0.20 4.33
CA SER A 27 16.78 0.21 5.76
C SER A 27 15.98 -0.78 6.61
N TYR A 28 14.95 -1.40 6.04
CA TYR A 28 14.17 -2.41 6.73
C TYR A 28 14.95 -3.75 6.69
N LYS A 29 15.41 -4.19 7.85
CA LYS A 29 16.22 -5.42 8.00
C LYS A 29 15.42 -6.65 8.44
N GLY A 30 14.13 -6.49 8.74
CA GLY A 30 13.23 -7.60 9.09
C GLY A 30 12.64 -8.35 7.88
N GLY A 31 13.24 -8.23 6.70
CA GLY A 31 12.79 -8.86 5.45
C GLY A 31 12.84 -7.95 4.22
N THR A 32 12.34 -8.43 3.08
CA THR A 32 12.38 -7.68 1.81
C THR A 32 11.07 -6.94 1.55
N LEU A 33 11.08 -5.61 1.74
CA LEU A 33 9.92 -4.77 1.39
C LEU A 33 9.85 -4.53 -0.11
N LYS A 34 8.88 -5.19 -0.76
CA LYS A 34 8.60 -5.00 -2.19
C LYS A 34 7.95 -3.65 -2.46
N PRO A 35 8.18 -3.05 -3.64
CA PRO A 35 7.53 -1.81 -4.03
C PRO A 35 6.01 -1.99 -4.18
N PRO A 36 5.25 -0.88 -4.06
CA PRO A 36 3.82 -0.87 -4.30
C PRO A 36 3.51 -1.25 -5.75
N VAL A 37 2.40 -1.94 -5.95
CA VAL A 37 1.96 -2.40 -7.28
C VAL A 37 0.78 -1.54 -7.71
N LYS A 38 0.94 -0.80 -8.82
CA LYS A 38 -0.05 0.19 -9.28
C LYS A 38 -1.17 -0.43 -10.14
N SER A 39 -0.88 -1.49 -10.88
CA SER A 39 -1.78 -2.07 -11.89
C SER A 39 -1.74 -3.60 -11.88
N GLY A 40 -2.67 -4.20 -12.63
CA GLY A 40 -2.75 -5.65 -12.81
C GLY A 40 -3.43 -6.41 -11.68
N ASP A 41 -3.54 -7.72 -11.92
CA ASP A 41 -4.17 -8.69 -11.02
C ASP A 41 -3.12 -9.30 -10.12
N ASN A 42 -2.67 -8.51 -9.13
CA ASN A 42 -1.66 -8.94 -8.18
C ASN A 42 -2.30 -9.23 -6.82
N PRO A 43 -2.10 -10.43 -6.22
CA PRO A 43 -2.65 -10.76 -4.91
C PRO A 43 -2.18 -9.78 -3.81
N ARG A 44 -0.93 -9.28 -3.87
CA ARG A 44 -0.43 -8.27 -2.92
C ARG A 44 -1.24 -6.98 -2.99
N ARG A 45 -1.61 -6.56 -4.21
CA ARG A 45 -2.40 -5.36 -4.45
C ARG A 45 -3.82 -5.54 -3.90
N ALA A 46 -4.45 -6.68 -4.15
CA ALA A 46 -5.77 -6.98 -3.60
C ALA A 46 -5.77 -6.92 -2.06
N SER A 47 -4.82 -7.60 -1.42
CA SER A 47 -4.73 -7.64 0.05
C SER A 47 -4.45 -6.27 0.65
N PHE A 48 -3.51 -5.50 0.08
CA PHE A 48 -3.20 -4.16 0.57
C PHE A 48 -4.40 -3.22 0.44
N LEU A 49 -5.05 -3.18 -0.72
CA LEU A 49 -6.20 -2.33 -0.97
C LEU A 49 -7.40 -2.71 -0.09
N ALA A 50 -7.63 -4.00 0.18
CA ALA A 50 -8.68 -4.44 1.10
C ALA A 50 -8.43 -3.96 2.53
N ARG A 51 -7.21 -4.13 3.04
CA ARG A 51 -6.83 -3.72 4.40
C ARG A 51 -6.90 -2.20 4.56
N MET A 52 -6.25 -1.46 3.66
CA MET A 52 -6.18 0.00 3.75
C MET A 52 -7.52 0.66 3.41
N GLY A 53 -8.31 0.09 2.50
CA GLY A 53 -9.66 0.56 2.22
C GLY A 53 -10.60 0.43 3.42
N ASN A 54 -10.40 -0.56 4.29
CA ASN A 54 -11.19 -0.75 5.52
C ASN A 54 -10.59 -0.07 6.75
N MET A 55 -9.47 0.65 6.61
CA MET A 55 -8.82 1.30 7.72
C MET A 55 -9.65 2.48 8.24
N ARG A 56 -9.77 2.58 9.57
CA ARG A 56 -10.41 3.72 10.25
C ARG A 56 -9.57 4.99 10.04
N GLY A 57 -10.23 6.14 9.95
CA GLY A 57 -9.61 7.45 9.79
C GLY A 57 -9.88 8.09 8.42
N PRO A 58 -9.82 9.42 8.30
CA PRO A 58 -10.27 10.13 7.10
C PRO A 58 -9.27 10.05 5.92
N GLU A 59 -9.77 10.24 4.70
CA GLU A 59 -8.94 10.33 3.49
C GLU A 59 -8.26 11.70 3.34
N TYR A 60 -8.89 12.73 3.91
CA TYR A 60 -8.43 14.10 3.90
C TYR A 60 -8.38 14.63 5.33
N LYS A 61 -7.36 15.44 5.63
CA LYS A 61 -7.25 16.19 6.88
C LYS A 61 -6.84 17.62 6.52
N ASN A 62 -7.64 18.60 6.90
CA ASN A 62 -7.42 20.03 6.60
C ASN A 62 -7.20 20.29 5.09
N GLY A 63 -8.07 19.72 4.25
CA GLY A 63 -7.98 19.83 2.78
C GLY A 63 -6.82 19.04 2.13
N LYS A 64 -5.91 18.46 2.92
CA LYS A 64 -4.75 17.71 2.41
C LYS A 64 -5.00 16.20 2.45
N PRO A 65 -4.55 15.45 1.42
CA PRO A 65 -4.67 14.00 1.42
C PRO A 65 -3.86 13.40 2.57
N THR A 66 -4.48 12.50 3.34
CA THR A 66 -3.80 11.84 4.45
C THR A 66 -2.77 10.83 3.94
N ARG A 67 -1.87 10.39 4.84
CA ARG A 67 -0.93 9.31 4.53
C ARG A 67 -1.61 8.02 4.08
N LEU A 68 -2.83 7.77 4.57
CA LEU A 68 -3.69 6.67 4.11
C LEU A 68 -4.02 6.84 2.62
N LEU A 69 -4.59 7.98 2.23
CA LEU A 69 -4.97 8.25 0.84
C LEU A 69 -3.76 8.25 -0.10
N LEU A 70 -2.65 8.86 0.31
CA LEU A 70 -1.41 8.83 -0.47
C LEU A 70 -0.90 7.40 -0.69
N SER A 71 -0.99 6.55 0.34
CA SER A 71 -0.62 5.14 0.22
C SER A 71 -1.58 4.38 -0.70
N LEU A 72 -2.89 4.64 -0.64
CA LEU A 72 -3.85 4.06 -1.59
C LEU A 72 -3.55 4.46 -3.04
N LYS A 73 -3.22 5.74 -3.28
CA LYS A 73 -2.81 6.26 -4.59
C LYS A 73 -1.55 5.58 -5.12
N ALA A 74 -0.56 5.33 -4.27
CA ALA A 74 0.65 4.59 -4.65
C ALA A 74 0.36 3.15 -5.10
N TRP A 75 -0.74 2.54 -4.62
CA TRP A 75 -1.21 1.20 -5.01
C TRP A 75 -2.31 1.23 -6.10
N GLY A 76 -2.53 2.39 -6.69
CA GLY A 76 -3.45 2.58 -7.82
C GLY A 76 -4.93 2.68 -7.44
N ALA A 77 -5.24 3.12 -6.20
CA ALA A 77 -6.59 3.47 -5.79
C ALA A 77 -6.73 4.98 -5.52
N SER A 78 -7.86 5.57 -5.92
CA SER A 78 -8.11 7.02 -5.77
C SER A 78 -8.79 7.39 -4.46
N SER A 79 -9.46 6.43 -3.80
CA SER A 79 -10.15 6.57 -2.51
C SER A 79 -10.24 5.21 -1.79
N LYS A 80 -10.74 5.16 -0.55
CA LYS A 80 -11.03 3.91 0.16
C LYS A 80 -12.14 3.12 -0.51
N ALA A 81 -13.19 3.80 -0.99
CA ALA A 81 -14.27 3.15 -1.71
C ALA A 81 -13.74 2.47 -2.98
N ASP A 82 -12.92 3.18 -3.75
CA ASP A 82 -12.24 2.64 -4.93
C ASP A 82 -11.26 1.51 -4.57
N ALA A 83 -10.52 1.63 -3.46
CA ALA A 83 -9.65 0.57 -2.96
C ALA A 83 -10.42 -0.71 -2.64
N ARG A 84 -11.56 -0.62 -1.94
CA ARG A 84 -12.43 -1.76 -1.63
C ARG A 84 -12.98 -2.40 -2.91
N LYS A 85 -13.45 -1.59 -3.87
CA LYS A 85 -13.98 -2.07 -5.15
C LYS A 85 -12.91 -2.81 -5.95
N LYS A 86 -11.73 -2.20 -6.10
CA LYS A 86 -10.58 -2.80 -6.81
C LYS A 86 -10.11 -4.08 -6.12
N ALA A 87 -10.00 -4.10 -4.79
CA ALA A 87 -9.61 -5.28 -4.05
C ALA A 87 -10.54 -6.46 -4.30
N ARG A 88 -11.86 -6.24 -4.23
CA ARG A 88 -12.88 -7.25 -4.56
C ARG A 88 -12.74 -7.75 -6.00
N ASN A 89 -12.64 -6.85 -6.98
CA ASN A 89 -12.54 -7.22 -8.38
C ASN A 89 -11.26 -7.98 -8.72
N ILE A 90 -10.12 -7.62 -8.14
CA ILE A 90 -8.86 -8.36 -8.32
C ILE A 90 -8.98 -9.74 -7.68
N SER A 91 -9.52 -9.83 -6.45
CA SER A 91 -9.67 -11.11 -5.74
C SER A 91 -10.58 -12.08 -6.50
N MET A 92 -11.71 -11.60 -7.03
CA MET A 92 -12.60 -12.41 -7.87
C MET A 92 -11.90 -12.92 -9.13
N ARG A 93 -11.16 -12.06 -9.84
CA ARG A 93 -10.40 -12.46 -11.05
C ARG A 93 -9.29 -13.47 -10.73
N LEU A 94 -8.58 -13.30 -9.62
CA LEU A 94 -7.57 -14.25 -9.15
C LEU A 94 -8.20 -15.61 -8.77
N LYS A 95 -9.34 -15.61 -8.07
CA LYS A 95 -10.09 -16.83 -7.76
C LYS A 95 -10.55 -17.55 -9.03
N LYS A 96 -11.05 -16.80 -10.03
CA LYS A 96 -11.42 -17.36 -11.34
C LYS A 96 -10.23 -17.95 -12.08
N LYS A 97 -9.06 -17.29 -12.08
CA LYS A 97 -7.83 -17.82 -12.67
C LYS A 97 -7.36 -19.10 -11.96
N LYS A 98 -7.39 -19.13 -10.63
CA LYS A 98 -7.03 -20.33 -9.84
C LYS A 98 -7.96 -21.52 -10.13
N LYS A 99 -9.26 -21.25 -10.36
CA LYS A 99 -10.23 -22.28 -10.75
C LYS A 99 -10.06 -22.79 -12.19
N LYS A 100 -9.56 -21.95 -13.11
CA LYS A 100 -9.33 -22.31 -14.52
C LYS A 100 -8.00 -23.03 -14.77
N GLY A 101 -7.02 -22.84 -13.91
CA GLY A 101 -5.72 -23.54 -13.97
C GLY A 101 -5.64 -24.79 -13.09
N LYS A 102 -6.79 -25.22 -12.57
CA LYS A 102 -7.03 -26.52 -11.95
C LYS A 102 -7.91 -27.31 -12.92
#